data_AF-A0A1H6LIE5-F1
#
_entry.id   AF-A0A1H6LIE5-F1
#
_cell.length_a   1.000
_cell.length_b   1.000
_cell.length_c   1.000
_cell.angle_alpha   90.00
_cell.angle_beta   90.00
_cell.angle_gamma   90.00
#
_symmetry.space_group_name_H-M   'P 1'
#
loop_
_entity.id
_entity.type
_entity.pdbx_description
1 polymer ?
#
loop_
_entity_poly.entity_id
_entity_poly.type
_entity_poly.pdbx_seq_one_letter_code
_entity_poly.pdbx_strand_id
1 'polypeptide(L)'
;MKILLPLLFIFVFTKSNAQYLQNDTIYFDIPNDTLARLWDSKDYNHTDIDLKNKAIINDYYVFENDIIFAVDDSLSFEIGSYDKRNLYFDKHYKLSKPLFNRIEITEIESKKSAKVRTKADHIIFEDPHNMLTDVIKLWLSEKCIRRLLNREEAEGFISEIFIGVGSSL
;
A
#
# COMPACT_ATOMS: atom_id res chain seq x y z
N MET A 1 -44.21 17.29 -33.26
CA MET A 1 -44.15 17.63 -31.82
C MET A 1 -43.81 16.37 -31.04
N LYS A 2 -42.77 16.44 -30.16
CA LYS A 2 -42.43 15.61 -28.98
C LYS A 2 -42.74 14.10 -29.08
N ILE A 3 -41.73 13.22 -28.99
CA ILE A 3 -41.22 12.62 -27.73
C ILE A 3 -39.72 12.32 -27.96
N LEU A 4 -38.79 13.15 -27.45
CA LEU A 4 -38.06 13.00 -26.19
C LEU A 4 -37.51 11.58 -25.91
N LEU A 5 -36.17 11.46 -26.01
CA LEU A 5 -35.25 10.56 -25.28
C LEU A 5 -35.60 9.06 -25.19
N PRO A 6 -34.60 8.23 -25.53
CA PRO A 6 -33.72 7.82 -24.46
C PRO A 6 -32.34 8.41 -24.77
N LEU A 7 -31.84 9.41 -24.03
CA LEU A 7 -31.09 9.14 -22.80
C LEU A 7 -31.03 7.65 -22.51
N LEU A 8 -30.29 6.95 -23.38
CA LEU A 8 -29.51 5.81 -22.98
C LEU A 8 -28.60 6.34 -21.88
N PHE A 9 -29.16 6.33 -20.67
CA PHE A 9 -28.48 6.03 -19.43
C PHE A 9 -27.66 4.76 -19.67
N ILE A 10 -26.58 4.91 -20.44
CA ILE A 10 -25.38 4.14 -20.19
C ILE A 10 -24.78 4.81 -18.96
N PHE A 11 -25.50 4.69 -17.83
CA PHE A 11 -24.83 4.39 -16.59
C PHE A 11 -24.23 3.01 -16.83
N VAL A 12 -23.05 2.97 -17.47
CA VAL A 12 -22.08 1.98 -17.06
C VAL A 12 -21.94 2.31 -15.58
N PHE A 13 -22.68 1.60 -14.74
CA PHE A 13 -22.26 1.38 -13.38
C PHE A 13 -20.95 0.61 -13.55
N THR A 14 -19.87 1.33 -13.88
CA THR A 14 -18.56 0.89 -13.48
C THR A 14 -18.73 0.77 -12.00
N LYS A 15 -18.77 -0.45 -11.48
CA LYS A 15 -18.50 -0.71 -10.08
C LYS A 15 -17.21 0.03 -9.82
N SER A 16 -17.35 1.27 -9.34
CA SER A 16 -16.27 2.07 -8.84
C SER A 16 -15.89 1.29 -7.61
N ASN A 17 -15.02 0.29 -7.78
CA ASN A 17 -14.27 -0.30 -6.69
C ASN A 17 -13.74 0.93 -5.95
N ALA A 18 -14.24 1.17 -4.74
CA ALA A 18 -13.94 2.40 -4.05
C ALA A 18 -12.41 2.47 -3.97
N GLN A 19 -11.86 3.51 -4.57
CA GLN A 19 -10.42 3.70 -4.66
C GLN A 19 -10.03 4.47 -3.42
N TYR A 20 -9.31 3.81 -2.51
CA TYR A 20 -8.97 4.35 -1.18
C TYR A 20 -7.71 5.19 -1.20
N LEU A 21 -6.75 4.86 -2.10
CA LEU A 21 -5.47 5.53 -2.21
C LEU A 21 -5.25 6.00 -3.66
N GLN A 22 -6.04 6.97 -4.11
CA GLN A 22 -5.88 7.57 -5.44
C GLN A 22 -4.63 8.46 -5.51
N ASN A 23 -4.29 9.13 -4.42
CA ASN A 23 -3.23 10.13 -4.46
C ASN A 23 -1.82 9.52 -4.52
N ASP A 24 -0.88 10.32 -4.99
CA ASP A 24 0.54 9.98 -5.01
C ASP A 24 1.19 10.14 -3.64
N THR A 25 0.46 10.69 -2.66
CA THR A 25 0.92 10.82 -1.28
C THR A 25 -0.11 10.23 -0.35
N ILE A 26 0.35 9.25 0.45
CA ILE A 26 -0.44 8.57 1.46
C ILE A 26 0.14 8.95 2.82
N TYR A 27 -0.69 9.51 3.67
CA TYR A 27 -0.34 9.82 5.05
C TYR A 27 -0.62 8.60 5.92
N PHE A 28 0.14 8.48 7.01
CA PHE A 28 -0.11 7.45 8.00
C PHE A 28 0.24 7.91 9.40
N ASP A 29 -0.42 7.30 10.38
CA ASP A 29 -0.12 7.43 11.80
C ASP A 29 -0.11 6.03 12.44
N ILE A 30 0.65 5.88 13.51
CA ILE A 30 0.81 4.63 14.26
C ILE A 30 0.27 4.90 15.66
N PRO A 31 -1.07 4.84 15.86
CA PRO A 31 -1.70 5.20 17.12
C PRO A 31 -1.30 4.27 18.28
N ASN A 32 -0.79 3.07 17.98
CA ASN A 32 -0.25 2.11 18.93
C ASN A 32 0.68 1.11 18.22
N ASP A 33 1.33 0.23 18.99
CA ASP A 33 2.29 -0.75 18.49
C ASP A 33 1.70 -1.83 17.54
N THR A 34 0.38 -1.85 17.35
CA THR A 34 -0.31 -2.92 16.59
C THR A 34 -0.94 -2.45 15.29
N LEU A 35 -1.18 -1.16 15.12
CA LEU A 35 -1.94 -0.63 13.99
C LEU A 35 -1.23 0.57 13.37
N ALA A 36 -1.13 0.57 12.05
CA ALA A 36 -0.84 1.76 11.27
C ALA A 36 -2.07 2.14 10.46
N ARG A 37 -2.53 3.39 10.59
CA ARG A 37 -3.69 3.93 9.88
C ARG A 37 -3.21 4.75 8.69
N LEU A 38 -3.79 4.56 7.51
CA LEU A 38 -3.41 5.22 6.27
C LEU A 38 -4.59 5.99 5.68
N TRP A 39 -4.32 7.17 5.11
CA TRP A 39 -5.29 7.99 4.39
C TRP A 39 -4.61 8.82 3.31
N ASP A 40 -5.30 9.06 2.18
CA ASP A 40 -4.72 9.76 1.02
C ASP A 40 -5.18 11.21 0.88
N SER A 41 -6.26 11.59 1.57
CA SER A 41 -6.93 12.88 1.48
C SER A 41 -7.58 13.25 2.81
N LYS A 42 -8.12 14.47 2.91
CA LYS A 42 -8.81 14.96 4.12
C LYS A 42 -10.18 14.29 4.35
N ASP A 43 -10.65 13.54 3.36
CA ASP A 43 -11.91 12.83 3.44
C ASP A 43 -11.65 11.53 4.22
N TYR A 44 -12.21 11.46 5.43
CA TYR A 44 -12.02 10.50 6.54
C TYR A 44 -11.98 8.97 6.23
N ASN A 45 -11.97 8.57 4.97
CA ASN A 45 -11.69 7.21 4.54
C ASN A 45 -10.25 6.86 4.88
N HIS A 46 -10.10 5.79 5.66
CA HIS A 46 -8.81 5.27 6.05
C HIS A 46 -8.77 3.77 5.83
N THR A 47 -7.57 3.25 5.66
CA THR A 47 -7.28 1.81 5.67
C THR A 47 -6.28 1.54 6.76
N ASP A 48 -6.50 0.50 7.54
CA ASP A 48 -5.61 0.13 8.63
C ASP A 48 -4.70 -1.03 8.20
N ILE A 49 -3.49 -1.08 8.75
CA ILE A 49 -2.54 -2.19 8.61
C ILE A 49 -2.27 -2.74 10.00
N ASP A 50 -2.59 -4.01 10.20
CA ASP A 50 -2.22 -4.77 11.37
C ASP A 50 -0.72 -5.10 11.31
N LEU A 51 0.05 -4.37 12.11
CA LEU A 51 1.50 -4.49 12.17
C LEU A 51 1.93 -5.85 12.72
N LYS A 52 1.16 -6.37 13.70
CA LYS A 52 1.42 -7.62 14.42
C LYS A 52 1.16 -8.84 13.54
N ASN A 53 -0.02 -8.92 12.94
CA ASN A 53 -0.46 -10.06 12.13
C ASN A 53 -0.03 -9.95 10.66
N LYS A 54 0.51 -8.81 10.27
CA LYS A 54 0.93 -8.54 8.89
C LYS A 54 -0.18 -8.54 7.87
N ALA A 55 -1.33 -8.05 8.30
CA ALA A 55 -2.53 -7.99 7.49
C ALA A 55 -2.85 -6.54 7.11
N ILE A 56 -3.29 -6.32 5.88
CA ILE A 56 -3.94 -5.08 5.47
C ILE A 56 -5.43 -5.26 5.76
N ILE A 57 -6.01 -4.36 6.57
CA ILE A 57 -7.42 -4.37 6.94
C ILE A 57 -8.14 -3.40 6.00
N ASN A 58 -8.71 -3.94 4.93
CA ASN A 58 -9.40 -3.18 3.90
C ASN A 58 -10.71 -3.88 3.50
N ASP A 59 -11.76 -3.10 3.25
CA ASP A 59 -13.09 -3.62 2.95
C ASP A 59 -13.22 -4.22 1.52
N TYR A 60 -12.24 -3.94 0.64
CA TYR A 60 -12.28 -4.28 -0.79
C TYR A 60 -11.18 -5.25 -1.20
N TYR A 61 -10.09 -5.31 -0.42
CA TYR A 61 -8.95 -6.17 -0.70
C TYR A 61 -8.54 -6.94 0.54
N VAL A 62 -8.44 -8.25 0.41
CA VAL A 62 -7.92 -9.14 1.46
C VAL A 62 -6.57 -9.69 1.01
N PHE A 63 -5.57 -9.58 1.88
CA PHE A 63 -4.22 -10.09 1.67
C PHE A 63 -3.98 -11.23 2.67
N GLU A 64 -4.11 -12.48 2.22
CA GLU A 64 -4.03 -13.66 3.09
C GLU A 64 -3.28 -14.81 2.43
N ASN A 65 -2.38 -15.46 3.18
CA ASN A 65 -1.62 -16.62 2.72
C ASN A 65 -0.93 -16.39 1.37
N ASP A 66 -0.32 -15.21 1.19
CA ASP A 66 0.38 -14.80 -0.04
C ASP A 66 -0.54 -14.63 -1.27
N ILE A 67 -1.86 -14.63 -1.08
CA ILE A 67 -2.90 -14.42 -2.10
C ILE A 67 -3.64 -13.11 -1.84
N ILE A 68 -4.10 -12.46 -2.91
CA ILE A 68 -4.87 -11.22 -2.88
C ILE A 68 -6.26 -11.50 -3.43
N PHE A 69 -7.28 -11.15 -2.66
CA PHE A 69 -8.67 -11.25 -3.05
C PHE A 69 -9.29 -9.86 -3.19
N ALA A 70 -10.10 -9.65 -4.23
CA ALA A 70 -11.07 -8.56 -4.27
C ALA A 70 -12.37 -9.00 -3.60
N VAL A 71 -12.94 -8.13 -2.77
CA VAL A 71 -14.22 -8.35 -2.09
C VAL A 71 -15.31 -7.56 -2.83
N ASP A 72 -16.39 -8.25 -3.16
CA ASP A 72 -17.59 -7.69 -3.80
C ASP A 72 -18.82 -8.25 -3.08
N ASP A 73 -19.43 -7.40 -2.23
CA ASP A 73 -20.51 -7.75 -1.32
C ASP A 73 -20.16 -8.93 -0.37
N SER A 74 -20.53 -10.15 -0.75
CA SER A 74 -20.31 -11.39 0.01
C SER A 74 -19.43 -12.40 -0.72
N LEU A 75 -18.87 -12.01 -1.87
CA LEU A 75 -18.01 -12.85 -2.69
C LEU A 75 -16.58 -12.31 -2.65
N SER A 76 -15.63 -13.23 -2.59
CA SER A 76 -14.20 -12.95 -2.70
C SER A 76 -13.65 -13.62 -3.95
N PHE A 77 -12.96 -12.85 -4.78
CA PHE A 77 -12.34 -13.33 -6.01
C PHE A 77 -10.83 -13.19 -5.90
N GLU A 78 -10.10 -14.27 -6.18
CA GLU A 78 -8.64 -14.18 -6.30
C GLU A 78 -8.29 -13.28 -7.49
N ILE A 79 -7.48 -12.25 -7.22
CA ILE A 79 -7.03 -11.28 -8.22
C ILE A 79 -5.51 -11.30 -8.40
N GLY A 80 -4.78 -11.93 -7.49
CA GLY A 80 -3.33 -12.02 -7.58
C GLY A 80 -2.69 -12.73 -6.41
N SER A 81 -1.37 -12.79 -6.42
CA SER A 81 -0.55 -13.32 -5.34
C SER A 81 0.71 -12.49 -5.16
N TYR A 82 1.43 -12.67 -4.06
CA TYR A 82 2.66 -11.93 -3.80
C TYR A 82 3.63 -12.74 -2.96
N ASP A 83 4.89 -12.37 -3.02
CA ASP A 83 5.88 -12.79 -2.05
C ASP A 83 6.57 -11.56 -1.45
N LYS A 84 7.70 -11.76 -0.76
CA LYS A 84 8.47 -10.67 -0.16
C LYS A 84 8.92 -9.58 -1.15
N ARG A 85 9.10 -9.91 -2.43
CA ARG A 85 9.73 -9.07 -3.46
C ARG A 85 8.95 -9.01 -4.76
N ASN A 86 8.00 -9.91 -4.99
CA ASN A 86 7.26 -9.98 -6.24
C ASN A 86 5.77 -9.87 -5.97
N LEU A 87 5.06 -9.33 -6.96
CA LEU A 87 3.62 -9.17 -6.95
C LEU A 87 3.11 -9.63 -8.31
N TYR A 88 2.15 -10.54 -8.29
CA TYR A 88 1.63 -11.27 -9.44
C TYR A 88 0.13 -10.95 -9.59
N PHE A 89 -0.21 -10.10 -10.54
CA PHE A 89 -1.58 -9.78 -10.97
C PHE A 89 -1.75 -10.21 -12.44
N ASP A 90 -2.55 -9.49 -13.21
CA ASP A 90 -2.51 -9.49 -14.69
C ASP A 90 -1.11 -9.20 -15.26
N LYS A 91 -0.29 -8.51 -14.46
CA LYS A 91 1.09 -8.14 -14.77
C LYS A 91 2.00 -8.56 -13.62
N HIS A 92 3.28 -8.75 -13.92
CA HIS A 92 4.25 -9.08 -12.89
C HIS A 92 5.06 -7.86 -12.49
N TYR A 93 5.18 -7.66 -11.18
CA TYR A 93 5.95 -6.58 -10.61
C TYR A 93 7.02 -7.11 -9.69
N LYS A 94 8.17 -6.44 -9.70
CA LYS A 94 9.33 -6.80 -8.90
C LYS A 94 9.83 -5.60 -8.11
N LEU A 95 10.05 -5.81 -6.81
CA LEU A 95 10.73 -4.87 -5.94
C LEU A 95 12.24 -5.00 -6.10
N SER A 96 12.87 -3.88 -6.37
CA SER A 96 14.31 -3.72 -6.25
C SER A 96 14.73 -3.71 -4.78
N LYS A 97 16.00 -4.03 -4.52
CA LYS A 97 16.57 -3.86 -3.18
C LYS A 97 16.42 -2.38 -2.77
N PRO A 98 15.86 -2.09 -1.59
CA PRO A 98 15.69 -0.70 -1.16
C PRO A 98 17.04 0.03 -1.07
N LEU A 99 17.06 1.27 -1.52
CA LEU A 99 18.21 2.16 -1.43
C LEU A 99 17.83 3.36 -0.57
N PHE A 100 18.47 3.49 0.60
CA PHE A 100 18.08 4.44 1.64
C PHE A 100 16.60 4.28 2.04
N ASN A 101 15.80 5.32 1.84
CA ASN A 101 14.37 5.41 2.09
C ASN A 101 13.54 5.32 0.80
N ARG A 102 14.12 4.76 -0.28
CA ARG A 102 13.45 4.52 -1.56
C ARG A 102 13.34 3.02 -1.87
N ILE A 103 12.17 2.62 -2.33
CA ILE A 103 11.88 1.32 -2.92
C ILE A 103 11.53 1.58 -4.38
N GLU A 104 12.04 0.77 -5.30
CA GLU A 104 11.63 0.81 -6.70
C GLU A 104 10.85 -0.46 -7.01
N ILE A 105 9.73 -0.29 -7.71
CA ILE A 105 8.92 -1.37 -8.25
C ILE A 105 8.96 -1.29 -9.77
N THR A 106 9.13 -2.42 -10.44
CA THR A 106 9.23 -2.50 -11.90
C THR A 106 8.24 -3.52 -12.44
N GLU A 107 7.41 -3.12 -13.40
CA GLU A 107 6.61 -4.04 -14.22
C GLU A 107 7.56 -4.80 -15.16
N ILE A 108 7.62 -6.11 -15.05
CA ILE A 108 8.67 -6.94 -15.69
C ILE A 108 8.56 -6.89 -17.21
N GLU A 109 7.34 -6.98 -17.74
CA GLU A 109 7.06 -7.09 -19.17
C GLU A 109 7.37 -5.77 -19.90
N SER A 110 6.96 -4.64 -19.32
CA SER A 110 7.11 -3.32 -19.93
C SER A 110 8.40 -2.60 -19.53
N LYS A 111 9.08 -3.08 -18.47
CA LYS A 111 10.22 -2.43 -17.80
C LYS A 111 9.93 -1.03 -17.27
N LYS A 112 8.65 -0.63 -17.18
CA LYS A 112 8.24 0.61 -16.53
C LYS A 112 8.51 0.49 -15.04
N SER A 113 8.98 1.57 -14.43
CA SER A 113 9.21 1.61 -13.00
C SER A 113 8.56 2.80 -12.32
N ALA A 114 8.22 2.59 -11.06
CA ALA A 114 7.78 3.62 -10.14
C ALA A 114 8.65 3.54 -8.88
N LYS A 115 8.80 4.67 -8.21
CA LYS A 115 9.57 4.77 -6.97
C LYS A 115 8.65 5.13 -5.83
N VAL A 116 8.89 4.52 -4.68
CA VAL A 116 8.16 4.78 -3.45
C VAL A 116 9.16 5.27 -2.43
N ARG A 117 8.85 6.38 -1.75
CA ARG A 117 9.68 6.91 -0.67
C ARG A 117 8.87 7.13 0.59
N THR A 118 9.44 6.75 1.72
CA THR A 118 8.87 7.02 3.04
C THR A 118 9.58 8.24 3.64
N LYS A 119 8.80 9.19 4.14
CA LYS A 119 9.30 10.39 4.81
C LYS A 119 8.39 10.73 5.98
N ALA A 120 8.92 10.65 7.20
CA ALA A 120 8.16 10.91 8.42
C ALA A 120 6.84 10.11 8.44
N ASP A 121 5.71 10.81 8.41
CA ASP A 121 4.32 10.35 8.48
C ASP A 121 3.65 10.16 7.11
N HIS A 122 4.43 10.10 6.02
CA HIS A 122 3.86 9.91 4.68
C HIS A 122 4.72 9.07 3.74
N ILE A 123 4.04 8.47 2.77
CA ILE A 123 4.56 7.62 1.70
C ILE A 123 4.24 8.31 0.38
N ILE A 124 5.28 8.53 -0.43
CA ILE A 124 5.16 9.23 -1.71
C ILE A 124 5.47 8.26 -2.84
N PHE A 125 4.52 8.15 -3.76
CA PHE A 125 4.56 7.36 -4.98
C PHE A 125 4.96 8.27 -6.14
N GLU A 126 6.13 8.01 -6.72
CA GLU A 126 6.62 8.62 -7.94
C GLU A 126 6.34 7.62 -9.08
N ASP A 127 5.13 7.69 -9.65
CA ASP A 127 4.63 6.79 -10.70
C ASP A 127 4.43 7.52 -12.04
N PRO A 128 5.50 7.79 -12.81
CA PRO A 128 5.41 8.54 -14.06
C PRO A 128 4.65 7.81 -15.18
N HIS A 129 4.33 6.53 -14.97
CA HIS A 129 3.68 5.69 -15.97
C HIS A 129 2.27 5.27 -15.59
N ASN A 130 1.74 5.76 -14.46
CA ASN A 130 0.43 5.40 -13.91
C ASN A 130 0.22 3.87 -13.88
N MET A 131 1.24 3.13 -13.44
CA MET A 131 1.22 1.67 -13.40
C MET A 131 0.81 1.11 -12.02
N LEU A 132 0.73 1.94 -10.99
CA LEU A 132 0.38 1.56 -9.63
C LEU A 132 -1.12 1.72 -9.41
N THR A 133 -1.82 0.60 -9.33
CA THR A 133 -3.22 0.54 -8.90
C THR A 133 -3.32 0.70 -7.39
N ASP A 134 -4.54 0.94 -6.88
CA ASP A 134 -4.83 1.08 -5.45
C ASP A 134 -4.32 -0.12 -4.63
N VAL A 135 -4.59 -1.35 -5.08
CA VAL A 135 -4.12 -2.58 -4.43
C VAL A 135 -2.59 -2.68 -4.41
N ILE A 136 -1.91 -2.22 -5.47
CA ILE A 136 -0.44 -2.17 -5.51
C ILE A 136 0.09 -1.12 -4.53
N LYS A 137 -0.54 0.07 -4.47
CA LYS A 137 -0.19 1.13 -3.51
C LYS A 137 -0.39 0.67 -2.06
N LEU A 138 -1.47 -0.04 -1.75
CA LEU A 138 -1.71 -0.65 -0.44
C LEU A 138 -0.59 -1.63 -0.05
N TRP A 139 -0.29 -2.58 -0.95
CA TRP A 139 0.77 -3.56 -0.72
C TRP A 139 2.16 -2.91 -0.52
N LEU A 140 2.47 -1.88 -1.32
CA LEU A 140 3.71 -1.10 -1.18
C LEU A 140 3.76 -0.30 0.12
N SER A 141 2.62 0.24 0.56
CA SER A 141 2.54 1.03 1.78
C SER A 141 2.84 0.17 3.01
N GLU A 142 2.29 -1.06 3.05
CA GLU A 142 2.60 -2.05 4.07
C GLU A 142 4.10 -2.34 4.16
N LYS A 143 4.75 -2.57 3.02
CA LYS A 143 6.20 -2.84 2.96
C LYS A 143 7.02 -1.63 3.45
N CYS A 144 6.57 -0.41 3.13
CA CYS A 144 7.20 0.83 3.57
C CYS A 144 7.11 1.01 5.08
N ILE A 145 5.92 0.85 5.67
CA ILE A 145 5.69 1.02 7.11
C ILE A 145 6.46 -0.04 7.90
N ARG A 146 6.44 -1.31 7.48
CA ARG A 146 7.28 -2.35 8.09
C ARG A 146 8.76 -2.01 8.10
N ARG A 147 9.26 -1.45 7.00
CA ARG A 147 10.66 -1.08 6.88
C ARG A 147 11.00 0.07 7.82
N LEU A 148 10.11 1.05 7.96
CA LEU A 148 10.28 2.15 8.90
C LEU A 148 10.39 1.63 10.34
N LEU A 149 9.44 0.81 10.77
CA LEU A 149 9.43 0.21 12.11
C LEU A 149 10.68 -0.62 12.40
N ASN A 150 11.06 -1.52 11.49
CA ASN A 150 12.28 -2.32 11.66
C ASN A 150 13.56 -1.45 11.76
N ARG A 151 13.56 -0.27 11.13
CA ARG A 151 14.68 0.66 11.20
C ARG A 151 14.69 1.40 12.54
N GLU A 152 13.55 1.86 13.00
CA GLU A 152 13.41 2.52 14.30
C GLU A 152 13.76 1.57 15.45
N GLU A 153 13.31 0.32 15.40
CA GLU A 153 13.72 -0.73 16.35
C GLU A 153 15.24 -0.94 16.35
N ALA A 154 15.86 -1.03 15.17
CA ALA A 154 17.30 -1.22 15.05
C ALA A 154 18.09 0.00 15.54
N GLU A 155 17.63 1.22 15.24
CA GLU A 155 18.26 2.47 15.72
C GLU A 155 18.09 2.63 17.24
N GLY A 156 16.91 2.29 17.78
CA GLY A 156 16.64 2.26 19.22
C GLY A 156 17.53 1.27 19.96
N PHE A 157 17.62 0.03 19.47
CA PHE A 157 18.50 -1.00 20.02
C PHE A 157 19.97 -0.59 20.04
N ILE A 158 20.45 0.04 18.95
CA ILE A 158 21.81 0.58 18.88
C ILE A 158 22.01 1.68 19.94
N SER A 159 21.04 2.59 20.09
CA SER A 159 21.12 3.68 21.07
C SER A 159 21.20 3.17 22.52
N GLU A 160 20.45 2.13 22.86
CA GLU A 160 20.46 1.52 24.19
C GLU A 160 21.80 0.86 24.50
N ILE A 161 22.43 0.18 23.53
CA ILE A 161 23.77 -0.41 23.71
C ILE A 161 24.81 0.69 23.99
N PHE A 162 24.78 1.80 23.25
CA PHE A 162 25.74 2.87 23.45
C PHE A 162 25.59 3.57 24.81
N ILE A 163 24.37 3.72 25.31
CA ILE A 163 24.09 4.30 26.64
C ILE A 163 24.42 3.30 27.77
N GLY A 164 24.13 2.01 27.57
CA GLY A 164 24.43 0.94 28.52
C GLY A 164 25.93 0.70 28.71
N VAL A 165 26.74 0.87 27.67
CA VAL A 165 28.21 0.79 27.76
C VAL A 165 28.81 2.06 28.40
N GLY A 166 28.18 3.22 28.21
CA GLY A 166 28.61 4.50 28.79
C GLY A 166 28.30 4.67 30.29
N SER A 167 27.41 3.85 30.85
CA SER A 167 27.01 3.88 32.28
C SER A 167 27.71 2.84 33.14
N SER A 168 28.60 2.03 32.55
CA SER A 168 29.42 1.01 33.22
C SER A 168 30.90 1.39 33.40
N LEU A 169 31.23 2.69 33.40
CA LEU A 169 32.58 3.22 33.71
C LEU A 169 32.57 4.10 34.97
#